data_AF-A0A522BGX6-F1
#
_entry.id   AF-A0A522BGX6-F1
#
_cell.length_a   1.000
_cell.length_b   1.000
_cell.length_c   1.000
_cell.angle_alpha   90.00
_cell.angle_beta   90.00
_cell.angle_gamma   90.00
#
_symmetry.space_group_name_H-M   'P 1'
#
loop_
_entity.id
_entity.type
_entity.pdbx_description
1 polymer ?
#
loop_
_entity_poly.entity_id
_entity_poly.type
_entity_poly.pdbx_seq_one_letter_code
_entity_poly.pdbx_strand_id
1 'polypeptide(L)'
;MFRKIILLLAVVFAFAQLSNACVGKSLIIGTDGTVRSKVVANVLAILINERTGTTVEISDYDGPEGLFKEMTTGDVDLGLMYAGEALIRGQQPLPPDPKGALEAVKNYHQEKFNLVWLPELGFSESGNPYSLAASVAQKHTLKKFPALSRLIAKTQGKLSDKTVDALGSAPSISKAVRDFLKAEKLI
;
A
#
# COMPACT_ATOMS: atom_id res chain seq x y z
N MET A 1 54.40 -2.95 -26.32
CA MET A 1 53.73 -3.37 -25.06
C MET A 1 52.60 -2.43 -24.63
N PHE A 2 52.75 -1.10 -24.74
CA PHE A 2 51.71 -0.10 -24.41
C PHE A 2 50.35 -0.30 -25.10
N ARG A 3 50.34 -0.71 -26.37
CA ARG A 3 49.11 -0.90 -27.16
C ARG A 3 48.21 -2.05 -26.67
N LYS A 4 48.77 -3.04 -25.98
CA LYS A 4 48.02 -4.14 -25.33
C LYS A 4 47.44 -3.72 -23.97
N ILE A 5 48.12 -2.82 -23.26
CA ILE A 5 47.68 -2.27 -21.96
C ILE A 5 46.51 -1.29 -22.16
N ILE A 6 46.54 -0.49 -23.24
CA ILE A 6 45.45 0.43 -23.59
C ILE A 6 44.17 -0.34 -23.99
N LEU A 7 44.30 -1.45 -24.73
CA LEU A 7 43.16 -2.31 -25.04
C LEU A 7 42.58 -3.01 -23.80
N LEU A 8 43.42 -3.41 -22.84
CA LEU A 8 42.95 -4.05 -21.60
C LEU A 8 42.18 -3.05 -20.72
N LEU A 9 42.64 -1.80 -20.63
CA LEU A 9 41.94 -0.75 -19.86
C LEU A 9 40.59 -0.36 -20.47
N ALA A 10 40.47 -0.33 -21.81
CA ALA A 10 39.22 -0.02 -22.49
C ALA A 10 38.14 -1.09 -22.28
N VAL A 11 38.54 -2.36 -22.18
CA VAL A 11 37.61 -3.48 -21.90
C VAL A 11 37.12 -3.46 -20.45
N VAL A 12 37.97 -3.06 -19.50
CA VAL A 12 37.57 -2.90 -18.08
C VAL A 12 36.62 -1.71 -17.90
N PHE A 13 36.81 -0.61 -18.63
CA PHE A 13 35.91 0.55 -18.57
C PHE A 13 34.56 0.28 -19.25
N ALA A 14 34.53 -0.54 -20.30
CA ALA A 14 33.29 -0.96 -20.95
C ALA A 14 32.43 -1.89 -20.05
N PHE A 15 33.05 -2.67 -19.16
CA PHE A 15 32.33 -3.54 -18.23
C PHE A 15 31.78 -2.80 -16.99
N ALA A 16 32.33 -1.64 -16.63
CA ALA A 16 31.82 -0.84 -15.51
C ALA A 16 30.46 -0.17 -15.81
N GLN A 17 30.12 0.02 -17.08
CA GLN A 17 28.91 0.71 -17.53
C GLN A 17 27.63 -0.18 -17.49
N LEU A 18 27.76 -1.48 -17.17
CA LEU A 18 26.62 -2.39 -17.04
C LEU A 18 26.02 -2.46 -15.63
N SER A 19 26.48 -1.60 -14.72
CA SER A 19 25.82 -1.37 -13.44
C SER A 19 24.78 -0.26 -13.56
N ASN A 20 23.80 -0.44 -14.46
CA ASN A 20 22.50 0.16 -14.21
C ASN A 20 22.01 -0.47 -12.92
N ALA A 21 22.24 0.22 -11.80
CA ALA A 21 21.47 -0.02 -10.60
C ALA A 21 20.02 0.09 -11.05
N CYS A 22 19.35 -1.06 -11.23
CA CYS A 22 17.92 -1.15 -11.40
C CYS A 22 17.34 -0.58 -10.11
N VAL A 23 17.25 0.75 -10.02
CA VAL A 23 16.35 1.42 -9.09
C VAL A 23 14.98 1.03 -9.63
N GLY A 24 14.52 -0.15 -9.21
CA GLY A 24 13.25 -0.71 -9.65
C GLY A 24 12.17 0.32 -9.37
N LYS A 25 11.20 0.43 -10.29
CA LYS A 25 10.03 1.32 -10.15
C LYS A 25 9.52 1.27 -8.70
N SER A 26 9.44 2.44 -8.06
CA SER A 26 8.90 2.62 -6.71
C SER A 26 7.51 2.00 -6.61
N LEU A 27 7.21 1.43 -5.45
CA LEU A 27 5.85 1.01 -5.10
C LEU A 27 5.02 2.25 -4.79
N ILE A 28 3.85 2.41 -5.41
CA ILE A 28 3.01 3.60 -5.22
C ILE A 28 1.85 3.29 -4.29
N ILE A 29 1.76 4.01 -3.18
CA ILE A 29 0.62 3.96 -2.26
C ILE A 29 -0.22 5.21 -2.44
N GLY A 30 -1.46 5.04 -2.89
CA GLY A 30 -2.40 6.13 -3.08
C GLY A 30 -3.18 6.48 -1.81
N THR A 31 -3.51 7.75 -1.67
CA THR A 31 -4.43 8.26 -0.65
C THR A 31 -5.63 8.93 -1.32
N ASP A 32 -6.80 8.90 -0.67
CA ASP A 32 -8.00 9.63 -1.08
C ASP A 32 -8.00 11.09 -0.58
N GLY A 33 -6.86 11.59 -0.10
CA GLY A 33 -6.70 12.92 0.48
C GLY A 33 -7.09 13.02 1.97
N THR A 34 -7.83 12.05 2.52
CA THR A 34 -8.21 12.06 3.94
C THR A 34 -7.01 11.86 4.86
N VAL A 35 -7.08 12.39 6.08
CA VAL A 35 -6.03 12.18 7.09
C VAL A 35 -5.88 10.69 7.42
N ARG A 36 -6.98 9.93 7.48
CA ARG A 36 -6.96 8.49 7.77
C ARG A 36 -6.23 7.70 6.68
N SER A 37 -6.48 7.99 5.40
CA SER A 37 -5.75 7.32 4.31
C SER A 37 -4.27 7.70 4.31
N LYS A 38 -3.92 8.96 4.63
CA LYS A 38 -2.52 9.39 4.81
C LYS A 38 -1.81 8.67 5.95
N VAL A 39 -2.47 8.45 7.08
CA VAL A 39 -1.92 7.66 8.19
C VAL A 39 -1.64 6.22 7.73
N VAL A 40 -2.62 5.56 7.11
CA VAL A 40 -2.45 4.19 6.62
C VAL A 40 -1.34 4.12 5.56
N ALA A 41 -1.30 5.06 4.62
CA ALA A 41 -0.26 5.10 3.60
C ALA A 41 1.14 5.25 4.21
N ASN A 42 1.31 6.08 5.24
CA ASN A 42 2.58 6.19 5.97
C ASN A 42 2.92 4.91 6.72
N VAL A 43 1.94 4.24 7.35
CA VAL A 43 2.15 2.95 8.02
C VAL A 43 2.69 1.93 7.04
N LEU A 44 2.04 1.78 5.88
CA LEU A 44 2.45 0.85 4.85
C LEU A 44 3.82 1.22 4.26
N ALA A 45 4.04 2.49 3.91
CA ALA A 45 5.29 2.94 3.30
C ALA A 45 6.50 2.70 4.20
N ILE A 46 6.41 3.09 5.47
CA ILE A 46 7.50 2.90 6.43
C ILE A 46 7.70 1.41 6.72
N LEU A 47 6.63 0.66 6.96
CA LEU A 47 6.73 -0.77 7.25
C LEU A 47 7.37 -1.55 6.09
N ILE A 48 6.93 -1.29 4.86
CA ILE A 48 7.46 -1.94 3.65
C ILE A 48 8.92 -1.56 3.48
N ASN A 49 9.24 -0.27 3.50
CA ASN A 49 10.62 0.19 3.30
C ASN A 49 11.59 -0.39 4.33
N GLU A 50 11.25 -0.35 5.62
CA GLU A 50 12.12 -0.85 6.70
C GLU A 50 12.30 -2.37 6.68
N ARG A 51 11.31 -3.12 6.20
CA ARG A 51 11.34 -4.60 6.21
C ARG A 51 11.83 -5.23 4.91
N THR A 52 11.81 -4.50 3.80
CA THR A 52 12.18 -5.05 2.49
C THR A 52 13.20 -4.22 1.72
N GLY A 53 13.51 -3.00 2.16
CA GLY A 53 14.34 -2.05 1.40
C GLY A 53 13.66 -1.53 0.12
N THR A 54 12.36 -1.82 -0.08
CA THR A 54 11.61 -1.35 -1.25
C THR A 54 11.35 0.14 -1.12
N THR A 55 11.68 0.91 -2.16
CA THR A 55 11.29 2.32 -2.25
C THR A 55 9.78 2.43 -2.41
N VAL A 56 9.16 3.26 -1.58
CA VAL A 56 7.71 3.50 -1.60
C VAL A 56 7.45 4.99 -1.75
N GLU A 57 6.55 5.33 -2.67
CA GLU A 57 6.04 6.68 -2.89
C GLU A 57 4.59 6.76 -2.41
N ILE A 58 4.22 7.90 -1.82
CA ILE A 58 2.84 8.20 -1.44
C ILE A 58 2.32 9.28 -2.38
N SER A 59 1.14 9.09 -2.95
CA SER A 59 0.51 10.05 -3.85
C SER A 59 -0.94 10.31 -3.44
N ASP A 60 -1.33 11.58 -3.42
CA ASP A 60 -2.70 12.00 -3.09
C ASP A 60 -3.56 12.05 -4.35
N TYR A 61 -4.80 11.60 -4.25
CA TYR A 61 -5.79 11.61 -5.31
C TYR A 61 -7.08 12.29 -4.84
N ASP A 62 -7.89 12.74 -5.79
CA ASP A 62 -9.14 13.44 -5.52
C ASP A 62 -10.23 12.46 -5.07
N GLY A 63 -10.28 12.23 -3.75
CA GLY A 63 -11.28 11.41 -3.09
C GLY A 63 -11.21 9.91 -3.45
N PRO A 64 -12.18 9.13 -2.92
CA PRO A 64 -12.20 7.68 -3.12
C PRO A 64 -12.37 7.25 -4.58
N GLU A 65 -13.09 8.03 -5.40
CA GLU A 65 -13.28 7.73 -6.82
C GLU A 65 -12.01 7.95 -7.63
N GLY A 66 -11.29 9.06 -7.40
CA GLY A 66 -10.01 9.34 -8.02
C GLY A 66 -8.97 8.27 -7.68
N LEU A 67 -8.83 7.94 -6.39
CA LEU A 67 -7.95 6.85 -5.97
C LEU A 67 -8.32 5.51 -6.62
N PHE A 68 -9.61 5.15 -6.60
CA PHE A 68 -10.06 3.89 -7.18
C PHE A 68 -9.77 3.79 -8.67
N LYS A 69 -10.03 4.86 -9.44
CA LYS A 69 -9.71 4.92 -10.87
C LYS A 69 -8.25 4.57 -11.12
N GLU A 70 -7.33 5.22 -10.43
CA GLU A 70 -5.88 5.02 -10.62
C GLU A 70 -5.40 3.65 -10.13
N MET A 71 -6.06 3.07 -9.11
CA MET A 71 -5.85 1.68 -8.71
C MET A 71 -6.34 0.68 -9.77
N THR A 72 -7.29 1.03 -10.64
CA THR A 72 -7.74 0.13 -11.71
C THR A 72 -6.95 0.28 -13.01
N THR A 73 -6.26 1.41 -13.23
CA THR A 73 -5.45 1.66 -14.45
C THR A 73 -4.03 1.11 -14.38
N GLY A 74 -3.50 0.80 -13.18
CA GLY A 74 -2.13 0.27 -13.03
C GLY A 74 -1.12 1.25 -12.41
N ASP A 75 -1.54 2.47 -12.08
CA ASP A 75 -0.64 3.53 -11.64
C ASP A 75 -0.46 3.56 -10.12
N VAL A 76 -1.42 3.01 -9.36
CA VAL A 76 -1.37 2.88 -7.90
C VAL A 76 -1.35 1.41 -7.48
N ASP A 77 -0.32 1.00 -6.76
CA ASP A 77 -0.13 -0.39 -6.31
C ASP A 77 -1.00 -0.76 -5.11
N LEU A 78 -1.16 0.18 -4.16
CA LEU A 78 -1.83 -0.03 -2.88
C LEU A 78 -2.68 1.20 -2.50
N GLY A 79 -3.78 0.98 -1.78
CA GLY A 79 -4.60 2.05 -1.23
C GLY A 79 -5.45 1.60 -0.05
N LEU A 80 -6.01 2.55 0.70
CA LEU A 80 -7.02 2.29 1.73
C LEU A 80 -8.40 2.31 1.09
N MET A 81 -9.23 1.31 1.39
CA MET A 81 -10.65 1.30 1.01
C MET A 81 -11.51 0.73 2.15
N TYR A 82 -12.80 1.05 2.11
CA TYR A 82 -13.80 0.58 3.07
C TYR A 82 -14.83 -0.33 2.39
N ALA A 83 -15.09 -1.50 2.97
CA ALA A 83 -15.81 -2.58 2.28
C ALA A 83 -17.24 -2.19 1.85
N GLY A 84 -18.08 -1.73 2.77
CA GLY A 84 -19.45 -1.32 2.50
C GLY A 84 -19.55 -0.18 1.48
N GLU A 85 -18.70 0.85 1.60
CA GLU A 85 -18.66 1.95 0.62
C GLU A 85 -18.29 1.47 -0.78
N ALA A 86 -17.30 0.59 -0.90
CA ALA A 86 -16.86 0.06 -2.19
C ALA A 86 -17.97 -0.76 -2.87
N LEU A 87 -18.78 -1.51 -2.10
CA LEU A 87 -19.98 -2.17 -2.63
C LEU A 87 -21.02 -1.15 -3.10
N ILE A 88 -21.32 -0.13 -2.30
CA ILE A 88 -22.30 0.92 -2.64
C ILE A 88 -21.87 1.65 -3.93
N ARG A 89 -20.59 2.05 -4.02
CA ARG A 89 -20.02 2.69 -5.22
C ARG A 89 -20.12 1.80 -6.45
N GLY A 90 -19.89 0.49 -6.28
CA GLY A 90 -20.06 -0.52 -7.33
C GLY A 90 -21.53 -0.89 -7.63
N GLN A 91 -22.50 -0.24 -7.00
CA GLN A 91 -23.93 -0.56 -7.07
C GLN A 91 -24.21 -2.04 -6.77
N GLN A 92 -23.43 -2.63 -5.86
CA GLN A 92 -23.58 -4.00 -5.40
C GLN A 92 -24.50 -4.07 -4.17
N PRO A 93 -25.25 -5.16 -3.98
CA PRO A 93 -26.05 -5.34 -2.79
C PRO A 93 -25.15 -5.42 -1.54
N LEU A 94 -25.58 -4.78 -0.45
CA LEU A 94 -24.92 -4.90 0.84
C LEU A 94 -25.42 -6.17 1.55
N PRO A 95 -24.53 -7.12 1.90
CA PRO A 95 -24.90 -8.30 2.68
C PRO A 95 -25.43 -7.94 4.08
N PRO A 96 -26.12 -8.86 4.77
CA PRO A 96 -26.78 -8.57 6.05
C PRO A 96 -25.82 -8.43 7.25
N ASP A 97 -24.52 -8.70 7.06
CA ASP A 97 -23.53 -8.58 8.13
C ASP A 97 -22.17 -8.05 7.61
N PRO A 98 -21.34 -7.46 8.49
CA PRO A 98 -20.03 -6.91 8.15
C PRO A 98 -19.06 -7.87 7.46
N LYS A 99 -19.03 -9.14 7.89
CA LYS A 99 -18.14 -10.14 7.30
C LYS A 99 -18.61 -10.49 5.89
N GLY A 100 -19.92 -10.61 5.70
CA GLY A 100 -20.54 -10.73 4.40
C GLY A 100 -20.14 -9.59 3.47
N ALA A 101 -20.19 -8.34 3.92
CA ALA A 101 -19.76 -7.18 3.13
C ALA A 101 -18.29 -7.26 2.70
N LEU A 102 -17.39 -7.65 3.61
CA LEU A 102 -15.97 -7.82 3.30
C LEU A 102 -15.72 -8.95 2.29
N GLU A 103 -16.42 -10.08 2.41
CA GLU A 103 -16.30 -11.20 1.45
C GLU A 103 -16.91 -10.86 0.09
N ALA A 104 -18.06 -10.17 0.06
CA ALA A 104 -18.68 -9.74 -1.18
C ALA A 104 -17.78 -8.77 -1.96
N VAL A 105 -17.18 -7.78 -1.29
CA VAL A 105 -16.31 -6.81 -1.97
C VAL A 105 -15.00 -7.44 -2.45
N LYS A 106 -14.44 -8.40 -1.69
CA LYS A 106 -13.27 -9.19 -2.11
C LYS A 106 -13.50 -9.86 -3.45
N ASN A 107 -14.61 -10.59 -3.58
CA ASN A 107 -14.95 -11.33 -4.79
C ASN A 107 -15.21 -10.37 -5.95
N TYR A 108 -16.06 -9.37 -5.73
CA TYR A 108 -16.41 -8.37 -6.73
C TYR A 108 -15.17 -7.63 -7.27
N HIS A 109 -14.30 -7.11 -6.40
CA HIS A 109 -13.10 -6.37 -6.81
C HIS A 109 -12.05 -7.25 -7.46
N GLN A 110 -11.88 -8.49 -6.99
CA GLN A 110 -10.93 -9.41 -7.58
C GLN A 110 -11.34 -9.79 -9.01
N GLU A 111 -12.63 -10.09 -9.22
CA GLU A 111 -13.18 -10.50 -10.53
C GLU A 111 -13.20 -9.34 -11.54
N LYS A 112 -13.62 -8.15 -11.11
CA LYS A 112 -13.82 -7.02 -12.02
C LYS A 112 -12.57 -6.18 -12.26
N PHE A 113 -11.70 -6.07 -11.25
CA PHE A 113 -10.64 -5.07 -11.25
C PHE A 113 -9.24 -5.65 -10.97
N ASN A 114 -9.13 -6.97 -10.73
CA ASN A 114 -7.88 -7.58 -10.27
C ASN A 114 -7.31 -6.92 -9.01
N LEU A 115 -8.19 -6.42 -8.14
CA LEU A 115 -7.83 -5.84 -6.86
C LEU A 115 -8.03 -6.89 -5.76
N VAL A 116 -7.03 -7.00 -4.88
CA VAL A 116 -7.00 -7.95 -3.77
C VAL A 116 -7.13 -7.16 -2.48
N TRP A 117 -8.19 -7.42 -1.72
CA TRP A 117 -8.35 -6.90 -0.37
C TRP A 117 -7.52 -7.74 0.60
N LEU A 118 -6.62 -7.09 1.32
CA LEU A 118 -5.82 -7.70 2.38
C LEU A 118 -6.67 -7.81 3.66
N PRO A 119 -6.18 -8.49 4.72
CA PRO A 119 -6.90 -8.52 5.99
C PRO A 119 -7.26 -7.12 6.47
N GLU A 120 -8.43 -7.00 7.10
CA GLU A 120 -8.90 -5.74 7.65
C GLU A 120 -7.92 -5.16 8.68
N LEU A 121 -7.88 -3.83 8.80
CA LEU A 121 -6.90 -3.12 9.61
C LEU A 121 -7.30 -3.03 11.09
N GLY A 122 -8.59 -3.18 11.40
CA GLY A 122 -9.13 -3.11 12.77
C GLY A 122 -9.85 -1.80 13.12
N PHE A 123 -10.24 -1.02 12.11
CA PHE A 123 -11.12 0.14 12.24
C PHE A 123 -12.14 0.16 11.11
N SER A 124 -13.14 1.03 11.21
CA SER A 124 -14.12 1.21 10.17
C SER A 124 -14.35 2.68 9.84
N GLU A 125 -15.01 2.93 8.72
CA GLU A 125 -15.35 4.30 8.35
C GLU A 125 -16.41 4.86 9.30
N SER A 126 -16.08 5.93 10.03
CA SER A 126 -17.01 6.66 10.89
C SER A 126 -17.80 5.75 11.87
N GLY A 127 -17.22 4.63 12.30
CA GLY A 127 -17.86 3.64 13.16
C GLY A 127 -18.94 2.78 12.50
N ASN A 128 -19.13 2.86 11.18
CA ASN A 128 -20.05 1.99 10.45
C ASN A 128 -19.46 0.57 10.37
N PRO A 129 -20.08 -0.45 10.99
CA PRO A 129 -19.50 -1.79 11.02
C PRO A 129 -19.46 -2.46 9.64
N TYR A 130 -20.26 -2.03 8.66
CA TYR A 130 -20.21 -2.58 7.29
C TYR A 130 -19.05 -2.01 6.46
N SER A 131 -18.49 -0.87 6.87
CA SER A 131 -17.40 -0.16 6.17
C SER A 131 -16.05 -0.50 6.81
N LEU A 132 -15.74 -1.79 6.97
CA LEU A 132 -14.45 -2.24 7.51
C LEU A 132 -13.30 -1.78 6.62
N ALA A 133 -12.27 -1.20 7.26
CA ALA A 133 -11.10 -0.66 6.58
C ALA A 133 -10.14 -1.78 6.20
N ALA A 134 -9.68 -1.79 4.95
CA ALA A 134 -8.65 -2.71 4.49
C ALA A 134 -7.68 -2.02 3.52
N SER A 135 -6.44 -2.48 3.53
CA SER A 135 -5.53 -2.19 2.44
C SER A 135 -5.91 -3.04 1.22
N VAL A 136 -6.04 -2.39 0.08
CA VAL A 136 -6.31 -3.02 -1.21
C VAL A 136 -5.07 -2.92 -2.07
N ALA A 137 -4.71 -4.01 -2.73
CA ALA A 137 -3.53 -4.10 -3.58
C ALA A 137 -3.90 -4.56 -4.98
N GLN A 138 -3.18 -4.13 -6.00
CA GLN A 138 -3.28 -4.77 -7.30
C GLN A 138 -2.73 -6.21 -7.23
N LYS A 139 -3.42 -7.15 -7.87
CA LYS A 139 -3.03 -8.57 -7.89
C LYS A 139 -1.62 -8.77 -8.45
N HIS A 140 -1.22 -7.97 -9.45
CA HIS A 140 0.10 -8.07 -10.03
C HIS A 140 1.20 -7.51 -9.11
N THR A 141 0.91 -6.48 -8.32
CA THR A 141 1.80 -5.97 -7.26
C THR A 141 2.11 -7.08 -6.25
N LEU A 142 1.08 -7.82 -5.80
CA LEU A 142 1.30 -8.94 -4.87
C LEU A 142 2.08 -10.11 -5.51
N LYS A 143 1.98 -10.32 -6.83
CA LYS A 143 2.83 -11.29 -7.54
C LYS A 143 4.29 -10.83 -7.60
N LYS A 144 4.53 -9.54 -7.83
CA LYS A 144 5.87 -8.93 -7.88
C LYS A 144 6.51 -8.86 -6.50
N PHE A 145 5.73 -8.59 -5.47
CA PHE A 145 6.16 -8.43 -4.08
C PHE A 145 5.37 -9.37 -3.16
N PRO A 146 5.64 -10.69 -3.20
CA PRO A 146 4.86 -11.69 -2.45
C PRO A 146 4.96 -11.56 -0.93
N ALA A 147 5.96 -10.83 -0.42
CA ALA A 147 6.11 -10.54 1.00
C ALA A 147 5.07 -9.54 1.52
N LEU A 148 4.47 -8.70 0.66
CA LEU A 148 3.57 -7.62 1.08
C LEU A 148 2.36 -8.14 1.83
N SER A 149 1.68 -9.18 1.34
CA SER A 149 0.48 -9.71 2.01
C SER A 149 0.77 -10.14 3.45
N ARG A 150 1.89 -10.86 3.67
CA ARG A 150 2.28 -11.30 5.01
C ARG A 150 2.72 -10.12 5.90
N LEU A 151 3.40 -9.14 5.32
CA LEU A 151 3.88 -7.98 6.06
C LEU A 151 2.73 -7.09 6.51
N ILE A 152 1.82 -6.76 5.59
CA ILE A 152 0.65 -5.92 5.85
C ILE A 152 -0.29 -6.61 6.84
N ALA A 153 -0.46 -7.93 6.76
CA ALA A 153 -1.24 -8.67 7.75
C ALA A 153 -0.75 -8.49 9.20
N LYS A 154 0.51 -8.10 9.43
CA LYS A 154 1.00 -7.81 10.79
C LYS A 154 0.41 -6.54 11.42
N THR A 155 -0.19 -5.65 10.63
CA THR A 155 -0.84 -4.43 11.13
C THR A 155 -2.28 -4.68 11.59
N GLN A 156 -2.86 -5.83 11.23
CA GLN A 156 -4.22 -6.21 11.61
C GLN A 156 -4.42 -6.12 13.13
N GLY A 157 -5.45 -5.40 13.55
CA GLY A 157 -5.81 -5.22 14.97
C GLY A 157 -4.91 -4.26 15.74
N LYS A 158 -3.89 -3.66 15.10
CA LYS A 158 -3.02 -2.65 15.71
C LYS A 158 -3.47 -1.22 15.40
N LEU A 159 -4.27 -1.04 14.35
CA LEU A 159 -4.77 0.25 13.89
C LEU A 159 -6.24 0.43 14.31
N SER A 160 -6.50 0.60 15.61
CA SER A 160 -7.85 0.99 16.07
C SER A 160 -8.21 2.41 15.61
N ASP A 161 -9.50 2.76 15.60
CA ASP A 161 -9.95 4.14 15.30
C ASP A 161 -9.18 5.18 16.13
N LYS A 162 -9.09 4.97 17.44
CA LYS A 162 -8.36 5.85 18.35
C LYS A 162 -6.88 5.97 17.98
N THR A 163 -6.25 4.88 17.56
CA THR A 163 -4.85 4.87 17.12
C THR A 163 -4.68 5.71 15.86
N VAL A 164 -5.53 5.48 14.85
CA VAL A 164 -5.46 6.20 13.57
C VAL A 164 -5.70 7.70 13.78
N ASP A 165 -6.70 8.07 14.58
CA ASP A 165 -7.01 9.48 14.85
C ASP A 165 -5.89 10.18 15.63
N ALA A 166 -5.27 9.49 16.60
CA ALA A 166 -4.13 10.01 17.35
C ALA A 166 -2.90 10.23 16.46
N LEU A 167 -2.61 9.29 15.56
CA LEU A 167 -1.52 9.42 14.58
C LEU A 167 -1.79 10.55 13.58
N GLY A 168 -3.03 10.68 13.13
CA GLY A 168 -3.46 11.70 12.17
C GLY A 168 -3.43 13.12 12.73
N SER A 169 -3.62 13.26 14.05
CA SER A 169 -3.58 14.56 14.75
C SER A 169 -2.15 15.00 15.13
N ALA A 170 -1.14 14.17 14.88
CA ALA A 170 0.23 14.49 15.23
C ALA A 170 0.80 15.60 14.32
N PRO A 171 1.70 16.48 14.82
CA PRO A 171 2.35 17.51 14.01
C PRO A 171 3.11 16.95 12.79
N SER A 172 3.59 15.70 12.90
CA SER A 172 4.19 14.95 11.81
C SER A 172 3.66 13.52 11.84
N ILE A 173 2.77 13.20 10.90
CA ILE A 173 2.19 11.86 10.74
C ILE A 173 3.31 10.83 10.54
N SER A 174 4.27 11.08 9.66
CA SER A 174 5.36 10.14 9.36
C SER A 174 6.22 9.82 10.58
N LYS A 175 6.55 10.82 11.40
CA LYS A 175 7.30 10.61 12.65
C LYS A 175 6.46 9.81 13.65
N ALA A 176 5.21 10.20 13.88
CA ALA A 176 4.32 9.52 14.83
C ALA A 176 4.08 8.06 14.44
N VAL A 177 3.85 7.80 13.15
CA VAL A 177 3.71 6.44 12.60
C VAL A 177 4.98 5.63 12.82
N ARG A 178 6.17 6.20 12.57
CA ARG A 178 7.44 5.50 12.80
C ARG A 178 7.62 5.12 14.27
N ASP A 179 7.30 6.03 15.18
CA ASP A 179 7.39 5.78 16.62
C ASP A 179 6.38 4.70 17.05
N PHE A 180 5.16 4.72 16.51
CA PHE A 180 4.16 3.67 16.70
C PHE A 180 4.64 2.30 16.19
N LEU A 181 5.18 2.22 14.98
CA LEU A 181 5.68 0.97 14.41
C LEU A 181 6.81 0.37 15.25
N LYS A 182 7.69 1.21 15.84
CA LYS A 182 8.72 0.75 16.79
C LYS A 182 8.11 0.22 18.08
N ALA A 183 7.15 0.94 18.65
CA ALA A 183 6.46 0.53 19.89
C ALA A 183 5.75 -0.82 19.72
N GLU A 184 5.14 -1.05 18.55
CA GLU A 184 4.48 -2.30 18.18
C GLU A 184 5.46 -3.41 17.73
N LYS A 185 6.77 -3.14 17.75
CA LYS A 185 7.83 -4.05 17.27
C LYS A 185 7.62 -4.50 15.82
N LEU A 186 7.00 -3.64 15.01
CA LEU A 186 6.74 -3.86 13.60
C LEU A 186 7.91 -3.43 12.72
N ILE A 187 8.75 -2.52 13.19
CA ILE A 187 10.06 -2.16 12.62
C ILE A 187 11.16 -2.31 13.66
#